data_AF-A0A087AD71-F1
#
_entry.id   AF-A0A087AD71-F1
#
_cell.length_a   1.000
_cell.length_b   1.000
_cell.length_c   1.000
_cell.angle_alpha   90.00
_cell.angle_beta   90.00
_cell.angle_gamma   90.00
#
_symmetry.space_group_name_H-M   'P 1'
#
loop_
_entity.id
_entity.type
_entity.pdbx_description
1 polymer ?
#
loop_
_entity_poly.entity_id
_entity_poly.type
_entity_poly.pdbx_seq_one_letter_code
_entity_poly.pdbx_strand_id
1 'polypeptide(L)'
;MLNFIIDESHPFTFAAHLTGARNGVTARIAKLSPNLPYDASVKVPRRLIPADMPVQPFGVDGILHQSFDRLSDAEDWTAAWANR
;
A
#
# COMPACT_ATOMS: atom_id res chain seq x y z
N MET A 1 14.58 -6.92 -4.12
CA MET A 1 14.36 -6.68 -2.68
C MET A 1 13.32 -5.57 -2.57
N LEU A 2 12.29 -5.75 -1.74
CA LEU A 2 11.29 -4.71 -1.49
C LEU A 2 11.93 -3.60 -0.66
N ASN A 3 11.67 -2.34 -1.03
CA ASN A 3 12.12 -1.20 -0.26
C ASN A 3 11.09 -0.06 -0.29
N PHE A 4 10.89 0.59 0.84
CA PHE A 4 10.05 1.79 0.93
C PHE A 4 10.92 3.04 0.73
N ILE A 5 10.52 3.88 -0.21
CA ILE A 5 11.16 5.18 -0.45
C ILE A 5 10.21 6.25 0.06
N ILE A 6 10.70 7.06 0.99
CA ILE A 6 9.98 8.21 1.54
C ILE A 6 9.79 9.25 0.43
N ASP A 7 8.57 9.77 0.31
CA ASP A 7 8.15 10.77 -0.65
C ASP A 7 7.73 12.04 0.09
N GLU A 8 8.63 13.03 0.09
CA GLU A 8 8.41 14.33 0.76
C GLU A 8 7.76 15.37 -0.17
N SER A 9 7.37 15.01 -1.40
CA SER A 9 6.83 15.96 -2.38
C SER A 9 5.36 16.34 -2.16
N HIS A 10 4.73 15.78 -1.13
CA HIS A 10 3.30 15.91 -0.85
C HIS A 10 3.06 16.53 0.54
N PRO A 11 1.89 17.15 0.80
CA PRO A 11 1.58 17.75 2.10
C PRO A 11 1.27 16.72 3.22
N PHE A 12 1.66 15.46 3.04
CA PHE A 12 1.45 14.41 4.03
C PHE A 12 2.51 14.50 5.13
N THR A 13 2.12 14.16 6.36
CA THR A 13 3.07 14.03 7.47
C THR A 13 4.05 12.87 7.23
N PHE A 14 3.59 11.86 6.49
CA PHE A 14 4.43 10.78 5.99
C PHE A 14 3.86 10.30 4.66
N ALA A 15 4.73 10.02 3.70
CA ALA A 15 4.38 9.21 2.54
C ALA A 15 5.58 8.37 2.14
N ALA A 16 5.32 7.13 1.76
CA ALA A 16 6.31 6.24 1.19
C ALA A 16 5.69 5.40 0.08
N HIS A 17 6.49 5.05 -0.92
CA HIS A 17 6.08 4.13 -1.98
C HIS A 17 6.99 2.90 -2.00
N LEU A 18 6.39 1.76 -2.31
CA LEU A 18 7.10 0.49 -2.41
C LEU A 18 7.80 0.38 -3.76
N THR A 19 9.09 0.05 -3.73
CA THR A 19 9.91 -0.26 -4.90
C THR A 19 10.38 -1.71 -4.87
N GLY A 20 10.73 -2.24 -6.05
CA GLY A 20 11.18 -3.62 -6.20
C GLY A 20 10.06 -4.67 -6.11
N ALA A 21 8.80 -4.25 -6.12
CA ALA A 21 7.65 -5.13 -6.20
C ALA A 21 7.56 -5.80 -7.59
N ARG A 22 6.87 -6.94 -7.65
CA ARG A 22 6.63 -7.67 -8.91
C ARG A 22 5.84 -6.82 -9.91
N ASN A 23 6.01 -7.10 -11.20
CA ASN A 23 5.33 -6.35 -12.27
C ASN A 23 3.80 -6.29 -12.06
N GLY A 24 3.27 -5.07 -12.16
CA GLY A 24 1.85 -4.79 -11.98
C GLY A 24 1.43 -4.53 -10.53
N VAL A 25 2.34 -4.68 -9.55
CA VAL A 25 2.07 -4.31 -8.15
C VAL A 25 2.70 -2.97 -7.82
N THR A 26 1.92 -2.07 -7.27
CA THR A 26 2.41 -0.81 -6.69
C THR A 26 1.77 -0.61 -5.33
N ALA A 27 2.53 -0.13 -4.35
CA ALA A 27 1.99 0.14 -3.04
C ALA A 27 2.46 1.48 -2.49
N ARG A 28 1.64 2.06 -1.62
CA ARG A 28 1.88 3.33 -0.95
C ARG A 28 1.41 3.26 0.49
N ILE A 29 2.18 3.86 1.39
CA ILE A 29 1.78 4.15 2.76
C ILE A 29 1.77 5.67 2.90
N ALA A 30 0.72 6.24 3.47
CA ALA A 30 0.63 7.67 3.72
C ALA A 30 0.05 7.93 5.11
N LYS A 31 0.37 9.08 5.70
CA LYS A 31 -0.21 9.58 6.93
C LYS A 31 -0.49 11.07 6.77
N LEU A 32 -1.76 11.43 6.80
CA LEU A 32 -2.18 12.80 6.51
C LEU A 32 -1.74 13.79 7.60
N SER A 33 -1.92 13.44 8.87
CA SER A 33 -1.62 14.27 10.03
C SER A 33 -0.96 13.43 11.13
N PRO A 34 -0.13 14.00 12.04
CA PRO A 34 0.54 13.25 13.09
C PRO A 34 -0.40 12.39 13.97
N ASN A 35 -1.64 12.84 14.14
CA ASN A 35 -2.64 12.20 15.00
C ASN A 35 -3.58 11.24 14.25
N LEU A 36 -3.36 11.01 12.96
CA LEU A 36 -4.13 10.05 12.17
C LEU A 36 -3.37 8.73 11.99
N PRO A 37 -4.07 7.62 11.71
CA PRO A 37 -3.42 6.38 11.31
C PRO A 37 -2.62 6.51 10.01
N TYR A 38 -1.74 5.53 9.78
CA TYR A 38 -1.13 5.28 8.48
C TYR A 38 -2.13 4.55 7.58
N ASP A 39 -2.36 5.08 6.38
CA ASP A 39 -3.13 4.44 5.33
C ASP A 39 -2.21 3.71 4.37
N ALA A 40 -2.32 2.38 4.33
CA ALA A 40 -1.64 1.54 3.36
C ALA A 40 -2.57 1.21 2.20
N SER A 41 -2.03 1.27 0.98
CA SER A 41 -2.74 0.89 -0.23
C SER A 41 -1.84 0.06 -1.13
N VAL A 42 -2.40 -1.02 -1.68
CA VAL A 42 -1.72 -1.89 -2.66
C VAL A 42 -2.61 -2.03 -3.87
N LYS A 43 -2.14 -1.51 -5.01
CA LYS A 43 -2.72 -1.79 -6.31
C LYS A 43 -2.09 -3.07 -6.85
N VAL A 44 -2.91 -4.06 -7.13
CA VAL A 44 -2.48 -5.36 -7.67
C VAL A 44 -3.38 -5.78 -8.83
N PRO A 45 -2.88 -6.59 -9.79
CA PRO A 45 -3.73 -7.14 -10.84
C PRO A 45 -4.85 -7.99 -10.25
N ARG A 46 -6.08 -7.80 -10.70
CA ARG A 46 -7.27 -8.41 -10.08
C ARG A 46 -7.24 -9.94 -10.03
N ARG A 47 -6.55 -10.58 -10.98
CA ARG A 47 -6.33 -12.04 -11.02
C ARG A 47 -5.53 -12.60 -9.82
N LEU A 48 -4.84 -11.74 -9.08
CA LEU A 48 -4.02 -12.11 -7.92
C LEU A 48 -4.76 -11.88 -6.59
N ILE A 49 -5.98 -11.35 -6.66
CA ILE A 49 -6.82 -11.04 -5.51
C ILE A 49 -7.80 -12.20 -5.30
N PRO A 50 -7.91 -12.77 -4.09
CA PRO A 50 -8.95 -13.74 -3.78
C PRO A 50 -10.36 -13.19 -4.07
N ALA A 51 -11.23 -14.02 -4.62
CA ALA A 51 -12.55 -13.59 -5.12
C ALA A 51 -13.48 -13.06 -4.01
N ASP A 52 -13.28 -13.51 -2.78
CA ASP A 52 -14.03 -13.15 -1.57
C ASP A 52 -13.46 -11.92 -0.85
N MET A 53 -12.33 -11.39 -1.30
CA MET A 53 -11.69 -10.28 -0.62
C MET A 53 -12.36 -8.94 -0.98
N PRO A 54 -12.68 -8.09 0.01
CA PRO A 54 -13.13 -6.73 -0.26
C PRO A 54 -12.02 -5.97 -0.99
N VAL A 55 -12.31 -5.53 -2.22
CA VAL A 55 -11.38 -4.82 -3.08
C VAL A 55 -12.08 -3.69 -3.80
N GLN A 56 -11.43 -2.52 -3.86
CA GLN A 56 -11.91 -1.42 -4.66
C GLN A 56 -11.47 -1.62 -6.12
N PRO A 57 -12.40 -1.66 -7.10
CA PRO A 57 -12.04 -1.81 -8.51
C PRO A 57 -11.24 -0.59 -9.02
N PHE A 58 -10.18 -0.84 -9.80
CA PHE A 58 -9.40 0.20 -10.48
C PHE A 58 -8.99 -0.28 -11.89
N GLY A 59 -9.85 -0.08 -12.88
CA GLY A 59 -9.65 -0.61 -14.22
C GLY A 59 -9.55 -2.15 -14.21
N VAL A 60 -8.43 -2.69 -14.70
CA VAL A 60 -8.12 -4.14 -14.66
C VAL A 60 -7.46 -4.59 -13.36
N ASP A 61 -7.10 -3.64 -12.51
CA ASP A 61 -6.48 -3.85 -11.21
C ASP A 61 -7.53 -3.75 -10.09
N GLY A 62 -7.11 -4.13 -8.89
CA GLY A 62 -7.83 -3.87 -7.65
C GLY A 62 -6.93 -3.12 -6.67
N ILE A 63 -7.55 -2.25 -5.88
CA ILE A 63 -6.91 -1.54 -4.79
C ILE A 63 -7.37 -2.17 -3.48
N LEU A 64 -6.39 -2.67 -2.73
CA LEU A 64 -6.54 -3.08 -1.34
C LEU A 64 -6.12 -1.92 -0.46
N HIS A 65 -6.88 -1.64 0.59
CA HIS A 65 -6.62 -0.56 1.53
C HIS A 65 -6.84 -1.03 2.95
N GLN A 66 -5.96 -0.59 3.85
CA GLN A 66 -6.10 -0.80 5.28
C GLN A 66 -5.36 0.30 6.06
N SER A 67 -5.91 0.69 7.20
CA SER A 67 -5.32 1.69 8.09
C SER A 67 -4.67 1.04 9.32
N PHE A 68 -3.57 1.60 9.81
CA PHE A 68 -2.77 1.09 10.92
C PHE A 68 -2.29 2.22 11.83
N ASP A 69 -2.23 1.99 13.14
CA ASP A 69 -1.69 2.99 14.07
C ASP A 69 -0.16 3.07 14.03
N ARG A 70 0.52 1.97 13.65
CA ARG A 70 1.98 1.87 13.60
C ARG A 70 2.47 1.73 12.16
N LEU A 71 3.56 2.43 11.84
CA LEU A 71 4.19 2.34 10.52
C LEU A 71 4.66 0.91 10.21
N SER A 72 5.26 0.22 11.18
CA SER A 72 5.73 -1.17 11.02
C SER A 72 4.63 -2.10 10.52
N ASP A 73 3.42 -1.97 11.08
CA ASP A 73 2.31 -2.87 10.75
C ASP A 73 1.79 -2.58 9.33
N ALA A 74 1.80 -1.30 8.94
CA ALA A 74 1.48 -0.89 7.57
C ALA A 74 2.52 -1.39 6.55
N GLU A 75 3.81 -1.34 6.90
CA GLU A 75 4.91 -1.84 6.08
C GLU A 75 4.85 -3.36 5.91
N ASP A 76 4.65 -4.10 7.01
CA ASP A 76 4.54 -5.56 7.02
C ASP A 76 3.35 -6.03 6.18
N TRP A 77 2.17 -5.43 6.37
CA TRP A 77 0.98 -5.75 5.60
C TRP A 77 1.16 -5.44 4.10
N THR A 78 1.74 -4.28 3.79
CA THR A 78 2.00 -3.86 2.42
C THR A 78 2.99 -4.79 1.72
N ALA A 79 4.08 -5.17 2.41
CA ALA A 79 5.08 -6.08 1.90
C ALA A 79 4.52 -7.51 1.71
N ALA A 80 3.68 -7.98 2.64
CA ALA A 80 3.02 -9.27 2.53
C ALA A 80 2.14 -9.34 1.27
N TRP A 81 1.35 -8.30 1.00
CA TRP A 81 0.52 -8.21 -0.20
C TRP A 81 1.33 -8.09 -1.49
N ALA A 82 2.45 -7.37 -1.45
CA ALA A 82 3.30 -7.21 -2.61
C ALA A 82 4.10 -8.46 -3.00
N ASN A 83 4.37 -9.34 -2.03
CA ASN A 83 5.12 -10.60 -2.21
C ASN A 83 4.25 -11.82 -2.48
N ARG A 84 2.98 -11.82 -2.05
CA ARG A 84 1.97 -12.77 -2.52
C ARG A 84 1.88 -12.67 -4.04
#